data_AF-X1AH43-F1
#
_entry.id   AF-X1AH43-F1
#
_cell.length_a   1.000
_cell.length_b   1.000
_cell.length_c   1.000
_cell.angle_alpha   90.00
_cell.angle_beta   90.00
_cell.angle_gamma   90.00
#
_symmetry.space_group_name_H-M   'P 1'
#
loop_
_entity.id
_entity.type
_entity.pdbx_description
1 polymer ?
#
loop_
_entity_poly.entity_id
_entity_poly.type
_entity_poly.pdbx_seq_one_letter_code
_entity_poly.pdbx_strand_id
1 'polypeptide(L)'
;MVLLDPNNLTRKYPDAESKEIMKKTVEFFENKGKVALKNDDHERVWYQDFLDFLKKEKIFYKMLTPSQYGEEGCRWDTWRNMEFNEILAFYGLHYWYTWQVTILGLGPIWMLVW
;
A
#
# COMPACT_ATOMS: atom_id res chain seq x y z
N MET A 1 12.73 -9.10 -14.76
CA MET A 1 11.46 -8.52 -15.24
C MET A 1 11.25 -7.23 -14.46
N VAL A 2 11.01 -6.09 -15.14
CA VAL A 2 10.92 -4.76 -14.48
C VAL A 2 9.47 -4.41 -14.08
N LEU A 3 8.50 -5.25 -14.43
CA LEU A 3 7.08 -5.05 -14.14
C LEU A 3 6.63 -5.99 -13.02
N LEU A 4 5.70 -5.50 -12.19
CA LEU A 4 5.05 -6.26 -11.13
C LEU A 4 4.44 -7.56 -11.68
N ASP A 5 4.73 -8.67 -11.00
CA ASP A 5 4.00 -9.93 -11.12
C ASP A 5 3.42 -10.28 -9.74
N PRO A 6 2.09 -10.17 -9.56
CA PRO A 6 1.47 -10.46 -8.28
C PRO A 6 1.63 -11.93 -7.85
N ASN A 7 1.84 -12.86 -8.79
CA ASN A 7 2.08 -14.26 -8.47
C ASN A 7 3.54 -14.56 -8.12
N ASN A 8 4.45 -13.61 -8.35
CA ASN A 8 5.88 -13.78 -8.12
C ASN A 8 6.54 -12.47 -7.69
N LEU A 9 6.32 -12.09 -6.43
CA LEU A 9 6.96 -10.91 -5.82
C LEU A 9 8.47 -11.15 -5.62
N THR A 10 9.28 -10.61 -6.54
CA THR A 10 10.74 -10.78 -6.55
C THR A 10 11.53 -9.57 -6.06
N ARG A 11 10.87 -8.42 -5.77
CA ARG A 11 11.57 -7.23 -5.29
C ARG A 11 12.27 -7.52 -3.97
N LYS A 12 13.55 -7.14 -3.90
CA LYS A 12 14.38 -7.29 -2.70
C LYS A 12 14.19 -6.08 -1.80
N TYR A 13 14.06 -6.34 -0.50
CA TYR A 13 13.98 -5.33 0.55
C TYR A 13 15.07 -5.59 1.58
N PRO A 14 15.55 -4.55 2.29
CA PRO A 14 16.51 -4.73 3.38
C PRO A 14 15.87 -5.40 4.61
N ASP A 15 14.54 -5.36 4.74
CA ASP A 15 13.77 -5.92 5.85
C ASP A 15 12.70 -6.90 5.37
N ALA A 16 12.39 -7.88 6.23
CA ALA A 16 11.35 -8.88 5.95
C ALA A 16 9.94 -8.28 6.00
N GLU A 17 9.72 -7.25 6.82
CA GLU A 17 8.41 -6.64 7.01
C GLU A 17 7.86 -6.04 5.71
N SER A 18 8.70 -5.37 4.92
CA SER A 18 8.31 -4.81 3.62
C SER A 18 7.80 -5.91 2.69
N LYS A 19 8.45 -7.07 2.66
CA LYS A 19 8.01 -8.22 1.85
C LYS A 19 6.64 -8.74 2.31
N GLU A 20 6.44 -8.86 3.63
CA GLU A 20 5.17 -9.32 4.20
C GLU A 20 4.02 -8.34 3.93
N ILE A 21 4.27 -7.03 3.98
CA ILE A 21 3.28 -6.00 3.64
C ILE A 21 2.81 -6.17 2.18
N MET A 22 3.74 -6.31 1.23
CA MET A 22 3.39 -6.49 -0.18
C MET A 22 2.60 -7.79 -0.39
N LYS A 23 3.07 -8.88 0.20
CA LYS A 23 2.42 -10.19 0.12
C LYS A 23 0.98 -10.15 0.65
N LYS A 24 0.76 -9.62 1.87
CA LYS A 24 -0.58 -9.49 2.45
C LYS A 24 -1.50 -8.60 1.62
N THR A 25 -0.96 -7.56 1.00
CA THR A 25 -1.72 -6.65 0.14
C THR A 25 -2.18 -7.36 -1.13
N VAL A 26 -1.29 -8.12 -1.77
CA VAL A 26 -1.64 -8.99 -2.91
C VAL A 26 -2.69 -10.03 -2.49
N GLU A 27 -2.46 -10.72 -1.37
CA GLU A 27 -3.41 -11.72 -0.84
C GLU A 27 -4.79 -11.14 -0.56
N PHE A 28 -4.88 -9.90 -0.04
CA PHE A 28 -6.17 -9.22 0.15
C PHE A 28 -6.95 -9.12 -1.18
N PHE A 29 -6.29 -8.65 -2.24
CA PHE A 29 -6.95 -8.49 -3.54
C PHE A 29 -7.26 -9.83 -4.22
N GLU A 30 -6.35 -10.80 -4.15
CA GLU A 30 -6.56 -12.14 -4.71
C GLU A 30 -7.70 -12.88 -3.99
N ASN A 31 -7.81 -12.74 -2.67
CA ASN A 31 -8.92 -13.31 -1.90
C ASN A 31 -10.27 -12.65 -2.24
N LYS A 32 -10.27 -11.35 -2.53
CA LYS A 32 -11.48 -10.63 -2.99
C LYS A 32 -11.88 -11.09 -4.39
N GLY A 33 -10.90 -11.33 -5.25
CA GLY A 33 -11.07 -11.93 -6.56
C GLY A 33 -11.47 -10.94 -7.66
N LYS A 34 -11.04 -11.25 -8.89
CA LYS A 34 -11.18 -10.36 -10.06
C LYS A 34 -12.60 -9.89 -10.36
N VAL A 35 -13.60 -10.75 -10.18
CA VAL A 35 -15.00 -10.41 -10.49
C VAL A 35 -15.51 -9.33 -9.53
N ALA A 36 -15.28 -9.50 -8.23
CA ALA A 36 -15.68 -8.52 -7.22
C ALA A 36 -14.94 -7.20 -7.40
N LEU A 37 -13.61 -7.23 -7.63
CA LEU A 37 -12.82 -6.02 -7.87
C LEU A 37 -13.33 -5.20 -9.05
N LYS A 38 -13.72 -5.85 -10.15
CA LYS A 38 -14.28 -5.17 -11.32
C LYS A 38 -15.67 -4.59 -11.05
N ASN A 39 -16.52 -5.32 -10.32
CA ASN A 39 -17.84 -4.82 -9.97
C ASN A 39 -17.73 -3.58 -9.07
N ASP A 40 -16.85 -3.61 -8.07
CA ASP A 40 -16.63 -2.48 -7.18
C ASP A 40 -16.16 -1.23 -7.94
N ASP A 41 -15.27 -1.41 -8.94
CA ASP A 41 -14.81 -0.31 -9.79
C ASP A 41 -15.94 0.26 -10.66
N HIS A 42 -16.70 -0.59 -11.35
CA HIS A 42 -17.79 -0.16 -12.24
C HIS A 42 -18.93 0.54 -11.47
N GLU A 43 -19.26 0.03 -10.28
CA GLU A 43 -20.32 0.55 -9.43
C GLU A 43 -19.85 1.66 -8.48
N ARG A 44 -18.55 2.01 -8.50
CA ARG A 44 -17.94 3.04 -7.63
C ARG A 44 -18.20 2.76 -6.15
N VAL A 45 -18.10 1.48 -5.76
CA VAL A 45 -18.31 1.03 -4.39
C VAL A 45 -17.22 1.62 -3.49
N TRP A 46 -17.61 2.11 -2.33
CA TRP A 46 -16.67 2.57 -1.32
C TRP A 46 -15.88 1.38 -0.74
N TYR A 47 -14.55 1.44 -0.84
CA TYR A 47 -13.62 0.38 -0.47
C TYR A 47 -13.36 0.30 1.05
N GLN A 48 -14.43 0.27 1.85
CA GLN A 48 -14.33 0.21 3.32
C GLN A 48 -13.52 -0.99 3.80
N ASP A 49 -13.67 -2.13 3.13
CA ASP A 49 -12.96 -3.37 3.42
C ASP A 49 -11.43 -3.20 3.30
N PHE A 50 -10.98 -2.47 2.29
CA PHE A 50 -9.57 -2.15 2.12
C PHE A 50 -9.07 -1.21 3.22
N LEU A 51 -9.86 -0.20 3.62
CA LEU A 51 -9.50 0.68 4.72
C LEU A 51 -9.39 -0.08 6.05
N ASP A 52 -10.31 -1.01 6.29
CA ASP A 52 -10.29 -1.87 7.48
C ASP A 52 -9.07 -2.80 7.48
N PHE A 53 -8.72 -3.36 6.31
CA PHE A 53 -7.48 -4.11 6.11
C PHE A 53 -6.23 -3.27 6.41
N LEU A 54 -6.12 -2.07 5.84
CA LEU A 54 -5.00 -1.15 6.07
C LEU A 54 -4.84 -0.80 7.55
N LYS A 55 -5.97 -0.55 8.24
CA LYS A 55 -6.02 -0.24 9.66
C LYS A 55 -5.56 -1.43 10.49
N LYS A 56 -6.09 -2.62 10.23
CA LYS A 56 -5.76 -3.86 10.95
C LYS A 56 -4.27 -4.19 10.83
N GLU A 57 -3.72 -4.13 9.62
CA GLU A 57 -2.33 -4.47 9.34
C GLU A 57 -1.36 -3.29 9.61
N LYS A 58 -1.89 -2.12 9.98
CA LYS A 58 -1.15 -0.86 10.23
C LYS A 58 -0.24 -0.46 9.06
N ILE A 59 -0.65 -0.73 7.82
CA ILE A 59 0.22 -0.56 6.63
C ILE A 59 0.61 0.91 6.45
N PHE A 60 -0.35 1.83 6.45
CA PHE A 60 -0.06 3.25 6.26
C PHE A 60 0.80 3.81 7.38
N TYR A 61 0.55 3.43 8.63
CA TYR A 61 1.38 3.83 9.76
C TYR A 61 2.84 3.42 9.55
N LYS A 62 3.11 2.17 9.17
CA LYS A 62 4.46 1.66 8.96
C LYS A 62 5.15 2.25 7.72
N MET A 63 4.41 2.49 6.65
CA MET A 63 4.98 2.96 5.37
C MET A 63 5.12 4.48 5.29
N LEU A 64 4.24 5.25 5.96
CA LEU A 64 4.10 6.70 5.80
C LEU A 64 4.53 7.49 7.04
N THR A 65 5.10 6.83 8.05
CA THR A 65 5.70 7.49 9.21
C THR A 65 7.22 7.44 9.08
N PRO A 66 7.92 8.58 9.07
CA PRO A 66 9.38 8.61 9.16
C PRO A 66 9.88 7.90 10.41
N SER A 67 11.01 7.19 10.34
CA SER A 67 11.53 6.39 11.46
C SER A 67 11.80 7.18 12.74
N GLN A 68 12.10 8.48 12.62
CA GLN A 68 12.29 9.39 13.76
C GLN A 68 11.00 9.69 14.55
N TYR A 69 9.83 9.45 13.97
CA TYR A 69 8.52 9.76 14.56
C TYR A 69 7.67 8.51 14.80
N GLY A 70 8.15 7.33 14.43
CA GLY A 70 7.42 6.07 14.54
C GLY A 70 8.11 5.05 15.45
N GLU A 71 7.39 3.97 15.76
CA GLU A 71 7.93 2.80 16.44
C GLU A 71 8.77 1.94 15.48
N GLU A 72 9.31 0.83 16.00
CA GLU A 72 10.04 -0.15 15.20
C GLU A 72 9.23 -0.60 13.96
N GLY A 73 9.89 -0.63 12.80
CA GLY A 73 9.27 -0.94 11.50
C GLY A 73 8.74 0.26 10.73
N CYS A 74 8.56 1.42 11.38
CA CYS A 74 8.17 2.65 10.68
C CYS A 74 9.34 3.19 9.84
N ARG A 75 9.15 3.24 8.53
CA ARG A 75 10.15 3.79 7.61
C ARG A 75 9.50 4.33 6.35
N TRP A 76 9.56 5.65 6.17
CA TRP A 76 9.28 6.26 4.87
C TRP A 76 10.42 5.94 3.91
N ASP A 77 10.14 5.10 2.91
CA ASP A 77 11.15 4.59 1.98
C ASP A 77 10.57 4.49 0.57
N THR A 78 11.15 5.26 -0.34
CA THR A 78 10.72 5.33 -1.74
C THR A 78 10.74 3.97 -2.42
N TRP A 79 11.69 3.08 -2.13
CA TRP A 79 11.83 1.79 -2.79
C TRP A 79 10.64 0.86 -2.54
N ARG A 80 10.20 0.74 -1.27
CA ARG A 80 9.00 -0.03 -0.89
C ARG A 80 7.72 0.70 -1.26
N ASN A 81 7.70 2.03 -1.17
CA ASN A 81 6.53 2.82 -1.58
C ASN A 81 6.25 2.64 -3.08
N MET A 82 7.28 2.53 -3.94
CA MET A 82 7.08 2.31 -5.37
C MET A 82 6.47 0.94 -5.70
N GLU A 83 6.88 -0.15 -5.03
CA GLU A 83 6.20 -1.45 -5.25
C GLU A 83 4.75 -1.38 -4.77
N PHE A 84 4.50 -0.76 -3.61
CA PHE A 84 3.14 -0.62 -3.11
C PHE A 84 2.27 0.19 -4.10
N ASN A 85 2.81 1.25 -4.71
CA ASN A 85 2.14 1.97 -5.79
C ASN A 85 1.82 1.06 -6.98
N GLU A 86 2.78 0.24 -7.43
CA GLU A 86 2.58 -0.72 -8.53
C GLU A 86 1.47 -1.72 -8.21
N ILE A 87 1.45 -2.28 -6.99
CA ILE A 87 0.42 -3.23 -6.54
C ILE A 87 -0.96 -2.57 -6.56
N LEU A 88 -1.12 -1.41 -5.94
CA LEU A 88 -2.40 -0.72 -5.90
C LEU A 88 -2.87 -0.32 -7.31
N ALA A 89 -1.97 0.19 -8.15
CA ALA A 89 -2.30 0.55 -9.53
C ALA A 89 -2.70 -0.66 -10.38
N PHE A 90 -2.14 -1.84 -10.11
CA PHE A 90 -2.50 -3.08 -10.79
C PHE A 90 -3.92 -3.56 -10.42
N TYR A 91 -4.29 -3.51 -9.13
CA TYR A 91 -5.57 -4.05 -8.66
C TYR A 91 -6.75 -3.09 -8.75
N GLY A 92 -6.51 -1.77 -8.68
CA GLY A 92 -7.57 -0.77 -8.87
C GLY A 92 -7.13 0.64 -8.48
N LEU A 93 -7.37 1.59 -9.38
CA LEU A 93 -6.95 2.99 -9.21
C LEU A 93 -7.60 3.67 -8.00
N HIS A 94 -8.80 3.26 -7.61
CA HIS A 94 -9.50 3.81 -6.44
C HIS A 94 -8.83 3.41 -5.11
N TYR A 95 -8.20 2.24 -5.02
CA TYR A 95 -7.35 1.88 -3.87
C TYR A 95 -6.07 2.70 -3.85
N TRP A 96 -5.47 2.92 -5.02
CA TRP A 96 -4.30 3.79 -5.19
C TRP A 96 -4.59 5.25 -4.80
N TYR A 97 -5.80 5.74 -5.09
CA TYR A 97 -6.21 7.11 -4.74
C TYR A 97 -6.06 7.38 -3.25
N THR A 98 -6.60 6.51 -2.37
CA THR A 98 -6.50 6.67 -0.91
C THR A 98 -5.06 6.78 -0.44
N TRP A 99 -4.21 5.92 -0.96
CA TRP A 99 -2.79 5.93 -0.66
C TRP A 99 -2.14 7.25 -1.07
N GLN A 100 -2.39 7.70 -2.30
CA GLN A 100 -1.78 8.91 -2.85
C GLN A 100 -2.23 10.18 -2.11
N VAL A 101 -3.53 10.32 -1.81
CA VAL A 101 -4.02 11.49 -1.08
C VAL A 101 -3.55 11.51 0.37
N THR A 102 -3.38 10.33 0.99
CA THR A 102 -2.79 10.23 2.34
C THR A 102 -1.34 10.68 2.34
N ILE A 103 -0.55 10.23 1.36
CA ILE A 103 0.85 10.68 1.18
C ILE A 103 0.91 12.20 1.03
N LEU A 104 0.07 12.78 0.17
CA LEU A 104 0.06 14.23 -0.07
C LEU A 104 -0.35 15.00 1.19
N GLY A 105 -1.31 14.50 1.97
CA GLY A 105 -1.73 15.12 3.23
C GLY A 105 -0.65 15.08 4.30
N LEU A 106 0.14 14.00 4.35
CA LEU A 106 1.24 13.83 5.30
C LEU A 106 2.53 14.55 4.88
N GLY A 107 2.75 14.74 3.58
CA GLY A 107 3.95 15.38 3.04
C GLY A 107 4.32 16.71 3.73
N PRO A 108 3.40 17.68 3.84
CA PRO A 108 3.64 18.93 4.56
C PRO A 108 3.99 18.74 6.04
N ILE A 109 3.38 17.76 6.72
CA ILE A 109 3.65 17.50 8.15
C ILE A 109 5.08 17.01 8.35
N TRP A 110 5.57 16.14 7.46
CA TRP A 110 6.92 15.59 7.58
C TRP A 110 8.00 16.52 7.03
N MET A 111 7.69 17.32 6.01
CA MET A 111 8.67 18.17 5.30
C MET A 111 8.73 19.61 5.79
N LEU A 112 7.75 20.11 6.56
CA LEU A 112 7.76 21.49 7.08
C LEU A 112 8.19 21.59 8.54
N VAL A 113 8.37 20.46 9.22
CA VAL A 113 8.93 20.42 10.58
C VAL A 113 10.44 20.21 10.45
N TRP A 114 11.16 21.32 10.22
CA TRP A 114 12.61 21.43 10.31
C TRP A 114 12.97 22.56 11.27
#